data_AF-X1SPJ3-F1
#
_entry.id   AF-X1SPJ3-F1
#
_cell.length_a   1.000
_cell.length_b   1.000
_cell.length_c   1.000
_cell.angle_alpha   90.00
_cell.angle_beta   90.00
_cell.angle_gamma   90.00
#
_symmetry.space_group_name_H-M   'P 1'
#
loop_
_entity.id
_entity.type
_entity.pdbx_description
1 polymer ?
#
loop_
_entity_poly.entity_id
_entity_poly.type
_entity_poly.pdbx_seq_one_letter_code
_entity_poly.pdbx_strand_id
1 'polypeptide(L)' 'EKTNLDISTISRVANSKYIQTYFGIFTLKYFFSEGLQTDSGEEISTREIKKILKECVENEAKRKPLTDEKLANIL' A
#
# COMPACT_ATOMS: atom_id res chain seq x y z
N GLU A 1 -11.87 -13.76 -10.31
CA GLU A 1 -13.02 -14.01 -11.21
C GLU A 1 -12.70 -14.04 -12.69
N LYS A 2 -12.12 -12.98 -13.30
CA LYS A 2 -11.87 -12.92 -14.76
C LYS A 2 -11.13 -14.12 -15.40
N THR A 3 -10.27 -14.81 -14.65
CA THR A 3 -9.42 -15.90 -15.16
C THR A 3 -9.83 -17.28 -14.65
N ASN A 4 -10.83 -17.38 -13.78
CA ASN A 4 -11.22 -18.63 -13.11
C ASN A 4 -10.08 -19.39 -12.40
N LEU A 5 -9.02 -18.67 -12.00
CA LEU A 5 -7.90 -19.21 -11.24
C LEU A 5 -8.08 -18.94 -9.74
N ASP A 6 -7.59 -19.88 -8.94
CA ASP A 6 -7.56 -19.72 -7.49
C ASP A 6 -6.57 -18.62 -7.06
N ILE A 7 -6.91 -17.93 -5.96
CA ILE A 7 -6.09 -16.83 -5.40
C ILE A 7 -4.68 -17.33 -5.07
N SER A 8 -4.53 -18.56 -4.54
CA SER A 8 -3.22 -19.13 -4.23
C SER A 8 -2.37 -19.34 -5.49
N THR A 9 -3.01 -19.64 -6.63
CA THR A 9 -2.30 -19.82 -7.91
C THR A 9 -1.78 -18.48 -8.42
N ILE A 10 -2.62 -17.45 -8.42
CA ILE A 10 -2.21 -16.08 -8.78
C ILE A 10 -1.10 -15.59 -7.85
N SER A 11 -1.23 -15.82 -6.54
CA SER A 11 -0.24 -15.42 -5.54
C SER A 11 1.12 -16.09 -5.77
N ARG A 12 1.16 -17.40 -6.03
CA ARG A 12 2.41 -18.11 -6.34
C ARG A 12 3.13 -17.52 -7.55
N VAL A 13 2.38 -17.23 -8.62
CA VAL A 13 2.95 -16.62 -9.84
C VAL A 13 3.44 -15.20 -9.57
N ALA A 14 2.65 -14.38 -8.87
CA ALA A 14 3.01 -13.01 -8.53
C ALA A 14 4.29 -12.91 -7.68
N ASN A 15 4.52 -13.86 -6.77
CA ASN A 15 5.74 -13.91 -5.96
C ASN A 15 6.97 -14.43 -6.71
N SER A 16 6.78 -15.18 -7.81
CA SER A 16 7.88 -15.89 -8.50
C SER A 16 8.30 -15.25 -9.83
N LYS A 17 7.62 -14.19 -10.27
CA LYS A 17 7.84 -13.53 -11.56
C LYS A 17 8.21 -12.07 -11.40
N TYR A 18 8.90 -11.56 -12.42
CA TYR A 18 9.32 -10.17 -12.53
C TYR A 18 8.75 -9.58 -13.82
N ILE A 19 8.45 -8.28 -13.80
CA ILE A 19 8.06 -7.50 -14.97
C ILE A 19 9.18 -6.51 -15.27
N GLN A 20 9.57 -6.45 -16.55
CA GLN A 20 10.39 -5.36 -17.06
C GLN A 20 9.47 -4.22 -17.54
N THR A 21 9.77 -3.01 -17.10
CA THR A 21 9.09 -1.78 -17.49
C THR A 21 10.12 -0.77 -18.00
N TYR A 22 9.66 0.34 -18.59
CA TYR A 22 10.53 1.46 -18.96
C TYR A 22 11.31 2.06 -17.77
N PHE A 23 10.80 1.88 -16.55
CA PHE A 23 11.40 2.39 -15.31
C PHE A 23 12.29 1.35 -14.61
N GLY A 24 12.49 0.17 -15.22
CA GLY A 24 13.29 -0.92 -14.66
C GLY A 24 12.51 -2.20 -14.42
N ILE A 25 13.15 -3.15 -13.73
CA ILE A 25 12.62 -4.49 -13.45
C ILE A 25 12.05 -4.50 -12.02
N PHE A 26 10.79 -4.93 -11.90
CA PHE A 26 10.06 -5.03 -10.63
C PHE A 26 9.56 -6.45 -10.41
N THR A 27 9.39 -6.86 -9.16
CA THR A 27 8.65 -8.09 -8.85
C THR A 27 7.19 -7.90 -9.25
N LEU A 28 6.55 -8.94 -9.81
CA LEU A 28 5.14 -8.85 -10.20
C LEU A 28 4.25 -8.50 -8.99
N LYS A 29 4.57 -9.04 -7.81
CA LYS A 29 3.93 -8.71 -6.54
C LYS A 29 3.93 -7.22 -6.19
N TYR A 30 4.91 -6.43 -6.65
CA TYR A 30 4.98 -4.99 -6.36
C TYR A 30 3.71 -4.23 -6.75
N PHE A 31 3.03 -4.68 -7.80
CA PHE A 31 1.82 -4.04 -8.32
C PHE A 31 0.53 -4.53 -7.64
N PHE A 32 0.62 -5.52 -6.74
CA PHE A 32 -0.49 -5.95 -5.92
C PHE A 32 -0.38 -5.26 -4.57
N SER A 33 -1.13 -4.18 -4.39
CA SER A 33 -1.38 -3.60 -3.08
C SER A 33 -2.62 -4.24 -2.47
N GLU A 34 -2.53 -4.69 -1.22
CA GLU A 34 -3.71 -4.86 -0.40
C GLU A 34 -4.34 -3.47 -0.23
N GLY A 35 -5.52 -3.28 -0.81
CA GLY A 35 -6.34 -2.11 -0.59
C GLY A 35 -7.01 -2.25 0.78
N LEU A 36 -6.83 -1.27 1.65
CA LEU A 36 -7.67 -1.10 2.81
C LEU A 36 -8.83 -0.21 2.38
N GLN A 37 -10.04 -0.74 2.53
CA GLN A 37 -11.24 0.02 2.26
C GLN A 37 -11.48 0.93 3.46
N THR A 38 -11.52 2.25 3.24
CA THR A 38 -11.88 3.20 4.30
C THR A 38 -13.37 3.06 4.61
N ASP A 39 -13.81 3.49 5.79
CA ASP A 39 -15.25 3.52 6.16
C ASP A 39 -16.10 4.37 5.19
N SER A 40 -15.43 5.23 4.39
CA SER A 40 -16.04 6.03 3.33
C SER A 40 -16.18 5.30 1.99
N GLY A 41 -15.70 4.05 1.89
CA GLY A 41 -15.75 3.22 0.68
C GLY A 41 -14.61 3.46 -0.31
N GLU A 42 -13.64 4.34 0.00
CA GLU A 42 -12.47 4.56 -0.85
C GLU A 42 -11.43 3.45 -0.62
N GLU A 43 -10.95 2.85 -1.72
CA GLU A 43 -9.81 1.92 -1.66
C GLU A 43 -8.51 2.71 -1.57
N ILE A 44 -7.94 2.74 -0.36
CA ILE A 44 -6.61 3.29 -0.15
C ILE A 44 -5.60 2.14 -0.07
N SER A 45 -4.54 2.22 -0.87
CA SER A 45 -3.44 1.24 -0.79
C SER A 45 -2.62 1.44 0.48
N THR A 46 -2.12 0.37 1.08
CA THR A 46 -1.17 0.43 2.21
C THR A 46 0.06 1.30 1.91
N ARG A 47 0.44 1.42 0.63
CA ARG A 47 1.54 2.29 0.20
C ARG A 47 1.19 3.77 0.35
N GLU A 48 -0.04 4.15 0.04
CA GLU A 48 -0.51 5.53 0.18
C GLU A 48 -0.69 5.90 1.66
N ILE A 49 -1.20 4.97 2.50
CA ILE A 49 -1.26 5.18 3.96
C ILE A 49 0.14 5.46 4.53
N LYS A 50 1.13 4.64 4.16
CA LYS A 50 2.51 4.84 4.61
C LYS A 50 3.10 6.17 4.13
N LYS A 51 2.71 6.62 2.94
CA LYS A 51 3.14 7.91 2.39
C LYS A 51 2.52 9.07 3.18
N ILE A 52 1.20 9.03 3.43
CA ILE A 52 0.50 10.03 4.23
C ILE A 52 1.08 10.09 5.64
N LEU A 53 1.26 8.94 6.30
CA LEU A 53 1.90 8.87 7.63
C LEU A 53 3.30 9.48 7.63
N LYS A 54 4.10 9.17 6.61
CA LYS A 54 5.44 9.74 6.48
C LYS A 54 5.40 11.25 6.32
N GLU A 55 4.49 11.78 5.51
CA GLU A 55 4.28 13.23 5.36
C GLU A 55 3.82 13.88 6.67
N CYS A 56 2.92 13.24 7.44
CA CYS A 56 2.50 13.72 8.75
C CYS A 56 3.68 13.81 9.74
N VAL A 57 4.53 12.78 9.77
CA VAL A 57 5.72 12.74 10.64
C VAL A 57 6.79 13.74 10.18
N GLU A 58 7.01 13.90 8.87
CA GLU A 58 7.99 14.87 8.36
C GLU A 58 7.60 16.32 8.65
N ASN A 59 6.29 16.62 8.66
CA ASN A 59 5.76 17.96 8.94
C ASN A 59 5.44 18.21 10.42
N GLU A 60 5.69 17.24 11.31
CA GLU A 60 5.37 17.41 12.73
C GLU A 60 6.33 18.36 13.45
N ALA A 61 5.83 19.01 14.50
CA ALA A 61 6.69 19.80 15.36
C ALA A 61 7.56 18.87 16.20
N LYS A 62 8.88 18.80 15.95
CA LYS A 62 9.82 17.93 16.71
C LYS A 62 9.79 18.12 18.23
N ARG A 63 9.36 19.29 18.71
CA ARG A 63 9.22 19.60 20.14
C ARG A 63 7.88 19.13 20.74
N LYS A 64 6.93 18.76 19.90
CA LYS A 64 5.60 18.25 20.25
C LYS A 64 5.12 17.31 19.13
N PRO A 65 5.70 16.10 19.04
CA PRO A 65 5.34 15.14 18.00
C PRO A 65 3.86 14.75 18.10
N LEU A 66 3.32 14.27 16.99
CA LEU A 66 1.97 13.72 16.96
C LEU A 66 1.96 12.38 17.71
N THR A 67 0.89 12.13 18.46
CA THR A 67 0.67 10.83 19.08
C THR A 67 0.07 9.87 18.05
N ASP A 68 0.30 8.57 18.21
CA ASP A 68 -0.27 7.55 17.33
C ASP A 68 -1.79 7.65 17.21
N GLU A 69 -2.48 8.00 18.31
CA GLU A 69 -3.93 8.23 18.31
C GLU A 69 -4.34 9.45 17.46
N LYS A 70 -3.51 10.50 17.39
CA LYS A 70 -3.76 11.63 16.49
C LYS A 70 -3.48 11.26 15.04
N LEU A 71 -2.43 10.49 14.79
CA LEU A 71 -2.12 9.98 13.45
C LEU A 71 -3.24 9.07 12.94
N ALA A 72 -3.81 8.22 13.80
CA ALA A 72 -4.93 7.35 13.48
C ALA A 72 -6.22 8.12 13.19
N ASN A 73 -6.46 9.27 13.84
CA ASN A 73 -7.63 10.12 13.56
C ASN A 73 -7.50 10.98 12.29
N ILE A 74 -6.30 11.16 11.76
CA ILE A 74 -6.04 11.90 10.50
C ILE A 74 -6.26 10.99 9.28
N LEU A 75 -6.08 9.69 9.46
CA LEU A 75 -6.29 8.64 8.47
C LEU A 75 -7.74 8.16 8.46
#